data_AF-A0A7V5C109-F1
#
_entry.id   AF-A0A7V5C109-F1
#
_cell.length_a   1.000
_cell.length_b   1.000
_cell.length_c   1.000
_cell.angle_alpha   90.00
_cell.angle_beta   90.00
_cell.angle_gamma   90.00
#
_symmetry.space_group_name_H-M   'P 1'
#
loop_
_entity.id
_entity.type
_entity.pdbx_description
1 polymer ?
#
loop_
_entity_poly.entity_id
_entity_poly.type
_entity_poly.pdbx_seq_one_letter_code
_entity_poly.pdbx_strand_id
1 'polypeptide(L)'
;MSGAGLAVVVLLVLPAVGFWLAGIVDVLRRGAGSRWGRGGWLVALVLLPGLAAVAYFLTRPAVGAAAAGFGPRRHGASSRLLRLMELVEAREQGVIAADAFEAALAELDDG
;
A
#
# COMPACT_ATOMS: atom_id res chain seq x y z
N MET A 1 7.04 -10.39 -11.11
CA MET A 1 7.86 -10.28 -9.88
C MET A 1 9.28 -10.67 -10.27
N SER A 2 10.26 -9.77 -10.12
CA SER A 2 11.66 -10.08 -10.41
C SER A 2 12.20 -11.10 -9.39
N GLY A 3 13.18 -11.93 -9.78
CA GLY A 3 13.75 -12.97 -8.91
C GLY A 3 14.27 -12.44 -7.56
N ALA A 4 14.71 -11.17 -7.52
CA ALA A 4 15.14 -10.49 -6.29
C ALA A 4 13.99 -10.29 -5.29
N GLY A 5 12.78 -9.96 -5.76
CA GLY A 5 11.63 -9.81 -4.88
C GLY A 5 11.20 -11.12 -4.23
N LEU A 6 11.31 -12.23 -4.97
CA LEU A 6 11.01 -13.57 -4.44
C LEU A 6 12.06 -14.00 -3.40
N ALA A 7 13.34 -13.72 -3.64
CA ALA A 7 14.41 -14.02 -2.69
C ALA A 7 14.24 -13.29 -1.35
N VAL A 8 13.83 -12.02 -1.36
CA VAL A 8 13.55 -11.26 -0.13
C VAL A 8 12.40 -11.91 0.66
N VAL A 9 11.33 -12.30 -0.01
CA VAL A 9 10.18 -12.94 0.64
C VAL A 9 10.58 -14.28 1.26
N VAL A 10 11.36 -15.10 0.54
CA VAL A 10 11.74 -16.44 1.00
C VAL A 10 12.81 -16.40 2.09
N LEU A 11 13.80 -15.52 1.98
CA LEU A 11 14.94 -15.49 2.89
C LEU A 11 14.73 -14.64 4.13
N LEU A 12 13.84 -13.64 4.07
CA LEU A 12 13.64 -12.70 5.18
C LEU A 12 12.22 -12.77 5.72
N VAL A 13 11.21 -12.68 4.85
CA VAL A 13 9.81 -12.59 5.31
C VAL A 13 9.33 -13.92 5.89
N LEU A 14 9.55 -15.03 5.19
CA LEU A 14 9.13 -16.36 5.63
C LEU A 14 9.76 -16.75 7.00
N PRO A 15 11.09 -16.62 7.21
CA PRO A 15 11.69 -16.87 8.50
C PRO A 15 11.20 -15.90 9.58
N ALA A 16 11.06 -14.62 9.28
CA ALA A 16 10.58 -13.63 10.26
C ALA A 16 9.15 -13.94 10.73
N VAL A 17 8.25 -14.30 9.80
CA VAL A 17 6.89 -14.73 10.13
C VAL A 17 6.91 -16.04 10.92
N GLY A 18 7.79 -16.98 10.55
CA GLY A 18 8.00 -18.22 11.29
C GLY A 18 8.42 -17.99 12.74
N PHE A 19 9.39 -17.10 12.98
CA PHE A 19 9.83 -16.71 14.31
C PHE A 19 8.73 -16.01 15.11
N TRP A 20 7.94 -15.15 14.47
CA TRP A 20 6.81 -14.48 15.12
C TRP A 20 5.73 -15.48 15.55
N LEU A 21 5.35 -16.41 14.68
CA LEU A 21 4.42 -17.50 14.99
C LEU A 21 4.97 -18.43 16.07
N ALA A 22 6.27 -18.77 16.01
CA ALA A 22 6.92 -19.57 17.05
C ALA A 22 6.88 -18.86 18.41
N GLY A 23 7.05 -17.53 18.44
CA GLY A 23 6.90 -16.72 19.65
C GLY A 23 5.47 -16.76 20.21
N ILE A 24 4.45 -16.68 19.35
CA ILE A 24 3.04 -16.85 19.76
C ILE A 24 2.83 -18.23 20.37
N VAL A 25 3.29 -19.28 19.68
CA VAL A 25 3.14 -20.67 20.13
C VAL A 25 3.88 -20.90 21.44
N ASP A 26 5.08 -20.34 21.64
CA ASP A 26 5.82 -20.40 22.90
C ASP A 26 5.06 -19.72 24.04
N VAL A 27 4.52 -18.53 23.80
CA VAL A 27 3.70 -17.79 24.79
C VAL A 27 2.42 -18.56 25.15
N LEU A 28 1.77 -19.19 24.17
CA LEU A 28 0.58 -20.03 24.38
C LEU A 28 0.93 -21.34 25.10
N ARG A 29 2.11 -21.91 24.83
CA ARG A 29 2.60 -23.14 25.47
C ARG A 29 3.15 -22.93 26.87
N ARG A 30 3.55 -21.71 27.25
CA ARG A 30 3.97 -21.36 28.62
C ARG A 30 2.79 -21.47 29.59
N GLY A 31 2.57 -22.69 30.04
CA GLY A 31 1.63 -23.06 31.09
C GLY A 31 1.92 -22.32 32.41
N ALA A 32 0.84 -21.96 33.10
CA ALA A 32 0.75 -21.47 34.48
C ALA A 32 1.72 -20.37 35.02
N GLY A 33 2.57 -19.73 34.20
CA GLY A 33 3.30 -18.51 34.60
C GLY A 33 2.39 -17.28 34.65
N SER A 34 2.60 -16.41 35.66
CA SER A 34 1.84 -15.18 35.98
C SER A 34 1.01 -14.61 34.82
N ARG A 35 -0.31 -14.48 35.03
CA ARG A 35 -1.28 -13.92 34.06
C ARG A 35 -0.84 -12.58 33.45
N TRP A 36 -0.07 -11.80 34.21
CA TRP A 36 0.51 -10.52 33.78
C TRP A 36 1.63 -10.68 32.76
N GLY A 37 2.46 -11.73 32.86
CA GLY A 37 3.50 -12.03 31.89
C GLY A 37 2.95 -12.47 30.53
N ARG A 38 1.86 -13.24 30.54
CA ARG A 38 1.21 -13.71 29.30
C ARG A 38 0.50 -12.59 28.54
N GLY A 39 -0.20 -11.71 29.27
CA GLY A 39 -0.82 -10.51 28.70
C GLY A 39 0.21 -9.54 28.10
N GLY A 40 1.30 -9.30 28.82
CA GLY A 40 2.40 -8.45 28.33
C GLY A 40 3.04 -8.99 27.04
N TRP A 41 3.24 -10.31 26.94
CA TRP A 41 3.76 -10.94 25.72
C TRP A 41 2.80 -10.87 24.54
N LEU A 42 1.49 -11.07 24.76
CA LEU A 42 0.49 -10.92 23.70
C LEU A 42 0.39 -9.48 23.21
N VAL A 43 0.40 -8.51 24.13
CA VAL A 43 0.43 -7.09 23.80
C VAL A 43 1.71 -6.76 23.04
N ALA A 44 2.87 -7.24 23.48
CA ALA A 44 4.13 -7.05 22.75
C ALA A 44 4.08 -7.68 21.34
N LEU A 45 3.51 -8.87 21.19
CA LEU A 45 3.36 -9.56 19.89
C LEU A 45 2.47 -8.80 18.91
N VAL A 46 1.42 -8.14 19.39
CA VAL A 46 0.52 -7.31 18.60
C VAL A 46 1.11 -5.93 18.32
N LEU A 47 1.85 -5.36 19.28
CA LEU A 47 2.48 -4.05 19.12
C LEU A 47 3.73 -4.10 18.25
N LEU A 48 4.47 -5.22 18.23
CA LEU A 48 5.68 -5.40 17.42
C LEU A 48 5.48 -5.09 15.93
N PRO A 49 4.46 -5.63 15.23
CA PRO A 49 4.20 -5.27 13.84
C PRO A 49 3.79 -3.80 13.68
N GLY A 50 3.09 -3.22 14.66
CA GLY A 50 2.79 -1.77 14.68
C GLY A 50 4.05 -0.92 14.79
N LEU A 51 4.96 -1.28 15.71
CA LEU A 51 6.25 -0.63 15.88
C LEU A 51 7.15 -0.80 14.65
N ALA A 52 7.14 -1.98 14.04
CA ALA A 52 7.86 -2.22 12.79
C ALA A 52 7.31 -1.37 11.64
N ALA A 53 5.99 -1.21 11.55
CA ALA A 53 5.36 -0.32 10.57
C ALA A 53 5.74 1.14 10.83
N VAL A 54 5.66 1.62 12.08
CA VAL A 54 6.07 2.99 12.45
C VAL A 54 7.55 3.22 12.14
N ALA A 55 8.43 2.29 12.51
CA ALA A 55 9.86 2.37 12.20
C ALA A 55 10.12 2.37 10.69
N TYR A 56 9.39 1.55 9.94
CA TYR A 56 9.42 1.55 8.48
C TYR A 56 9.00 2.92 7.91
N PHE A 57 7.90 3.50 8.40
CA PHE A 57 7.43 4.82 7.97
C PHE A 57 8.40 5.95 8.34
N LEU A 58 9.05 5.88 9.51
CA LEU A 58 10.05 6.88 9.94
C LEU A 58 11.36 6.79 9.15
N THR A 59 11.77 5.59 8.77
CA THR A 59 12.99 5.36 7.98
C THR A 59 12.78 5.54 6.49
N ARG A 60 11.53 5.62 6.02
CA ARG A 60 11.21 5.97 4.64
C ARG A 60 11.27 7.49 4.48
N PRO A 61 12.21 8.07 3.72
CA PRO A 61 12.12 9.46 3.34
C PRO A 61 10.80 9.68 2.60
N ALA A 62 10.08 10.76 2.94
CA ALA A 62 8.76 11.07 2.44
C ALA A 62 8.76 11.33 0.92
N VAL A 63 8.76 10.27 0.13
CA VAL A 63 8.30 10.23 -1.25
C VAL A 63 7.26 9.13 -1.33
N GLY A 64 6.01 9.51 -1.11
CA GLY A 64 4.86 8.62 -1.33
C GLY A 64 4.03 8.35 -0.08
N ALA A 65 3.35 9.38 0.40
CA ALA A 65 2.10 9.25 1.17
C ALA A 65 0.92 8.72 0.31
N ALA A 66 1.20 7.88 -0.70
CA ALA A 66 0.25 7.53 -1.76
C ALA A 66 -0.19 6.05 -1.79
N ALA A 67 0.17 5.23 -0.80
CA ALA A 67 -0.04 3.78 -0.89
C ALA A 67 -0.72 3.14 0.33
N ALA A 68 -1.67 3.85 0.95
CA ALA A 68 -2.56 3.24 1.95
C ALA A 68 -4.01 3.66 1.70
N GLY A 69 -4.70 2.92 0.82
CA GLY A 69 -6.14 3.08 0.63
C GLY A 69 -6.69 2.43 -0.64
N PHE A 70 -6.86 1.10 -0.60
CA PHE A 70 -7.81 0.31 -1.41
C PHE A 70 -7.77 0.36 -2.95
N GLY A 71 -7.45 -0.79 -3.58
CA GLY A 71 -8.10 -1.21 -4.83
C GLY A 71 -7.18 -1.76 -5.95
N PRO A 72 -7.31 -3.03 -6.36
CA PRO A 72 -6.60 -3.59 -7.51
C PRO A 72 -7.28 -3.25 -8.85
N ARG A 73 -6.46 -3.00 -9.89
CA ARG A 73 -6.80 -2.85 -11.34
C ARG A 73 -7.63 -1.62 -11.78
N ARG A 74 -7.03 -0.42 -11.87
CA ARG A 74 -7.59 0.73 -12.65
C ARG A 74 -6.57 1.68 -13.30
N HIS A 75 -5.35 1.23 -13.61
CA HIS A 75 -4.34 2.13 -14.20
C HIS A 75 -4.68 2.70 -15.61
N GLY A 76 -5.65 2.14 -16.35
CA GLY A 76 -6.12 2.71 -17.63
C GLY A 76 -7.32 3.66 -17.52
N ALA A 77 -8.18 3.49 -16.51
CA ALA A 77 -9.37 4.34 -16.33
C ALA A 77 -9.01 5.68 -15.67
N SER A 78 -7.99 5.69 -14.81
CA SER A 78 -7.52 6.91 -14.14
C SER A 78 -6.80 7.88 -15.09
N SER A 79 -6.05 7.39 -16.08
CA SER A 79 -5.40 8.24 -17.08
C SER A 79 -6.42 8.90 -18.02
N ARG A 80 -7.48 8.19 -18.40
CA ARG A 80 -8.57 8.73 -19.22
C ARG A 80 -9.35 9.83 -18.48
N LEU A 81 -9.68 9.58 -17.21
CA LEU A 81 -10.32 10.60 -16.36
C LEU A 81 -9.43 11.83 -16.14
N LEU A 82 -8.12 11.63 -15.94
CA LEU A 82 -7.18 12.75 -15.79
C LEU A 82 -7.12 13.61 -17.05
N ARG A 83 -7.03 12.99 -18.24
CA ARG A 83 -7.06 13.70 -19.54
C ARG A 83 -8.38 14.42 -19.78
N LEU A 84 -9.50 13.82 -19.39
CA LEU A 84 -10.82 14.47 -19.49
C LEU A 84 -10.88 15.73 -18.61
N MET A 85 -10.34 15.68 -17.39
CA MET A 85 -10.26 16.83 -16.51
C MET A 85 -9.36 17.94 -17.07
N GLU A 86 -8.19 17.59 -17.64
CA GLU A 86 -7.30 18.55 -18.29
C GLU A 86 -7.97 19.26 -19.49
N LEU A 87 -8.73 18.52 -20.31
CA LEU A 87 -9.48 19.09 -21.43
C LEU A 87 -10.60 20.03 -20.97
N VAL A 88 -11.32 19.66 -19.91
CA VAL A 88 -12.39 20.51 -19.33
C VAL A 88 -11.79 21.79 -18.75
N GLU A 89 -10.68 21.68 -18.02
CA GLU A 89 -9.99 22.84 -17.45
C GLU A 89 -9.45 23.78 -18.54
N ALA A 90 -8.85 23.23 -19.60
CA ALA A 90 -8.40 24.03 -20.74
C ALA A 90 -9.55 24.77 -21.46
N ARG A 91 -10.74 24.16 -21.51
CA ARG A 91 -11.95 24.79 -22.08
C ARG A 91 -12.46 25.90 -21.17
N GLU A 92 -12.53 25.67 -19.85
CA GLU A 92 -12.97 26.67 -18.88
C GLU A 92 -12.04 27.89 -18.85
N GLN A 93 -10.74 27.67 -19.06
CA GLN A 93 -9.73 28.73 -19.19
C GLN A 93 -9.75 29.42 -20.57
N GLY A 94 -10.59 28.98 -21.50
CA GLY A 94 -10.68 29.52 -22.86
C GLY A 94 -9.44 29.27 -23.72
N VAL A 95 -8.59 28.32 -23.32
CA VAL A 95 -7.34 27.98 -24.02
C VAL A 95 -7.64 27.20 -25.31
N ILE A 96 -8.74 26.45 -25.32
CA ILE A 96 -9.19 25.68 -26.48
C ILE A 96 -10.59 26.09 -26.91
N ALA A 97 -10.81 26.13 -28.22
CA ALA A 97 -12.11 26.34 -28.82
C ALA A 97 -13.00 25.09 -28.70
N ALA A 98 -14.32 25.28 -28.78
CA ALA A 98 -15.29 24.20 -28.53
C ALA A 98 -15.19 23.05 -29.55
N ASP A 99 -14.85 23.36 -30.80
CA ASP A 99 -14.61 22.40 -31.88
C ASP A 99 -13.36 21.53 -31.63
N ALA A 100 -12.28 22.14 -31.15
CA ALA A 100 -11.06 21.42 -30.78
C ALA A 100 -11.28 20.50 -29.56
N PHE A 101 -12.14 20.91 -28.62
CA PHE A 101 -12.54 20.10 -27.47
C PHE A 101 -13.37 18.87 -27.90
N GLU A 102 -14.31 19.04 -28.82
CA GLU A 102 -15.12 17.92 -29.33
C GLU A 102 -14.29 16.91 -30.12
N ALA A 103 -13.32 17.36 -30.91
CA ALA A 103 -12.39 16.46 -31.61
C ALA A 103 -11.51 15.66 -30.64
N ALA A 104 -11.00 16.30 -29.56
CA ALA A 104 -10.20 15.64 -28.54
C ALA A 104 -11.02 14.63 -27.71
N LEU A 105 -12.32 14.90 -27.49
CA LEU A 105 -13.22 13.95 -26.86
C LEU A 105 -13.48 12.71 -27.71
N ALA A 106 -13.60 12.87 -29.03
CA ALA A 106 -13.77 11.74 -29.96
C ALA A 106 -12.54 10.82 -29.98
N GLU A 107 -11.33 11.40 -30.03
CA GLU A 107 -10.07 10.63 -29.95
C GLU A 107 -9.93 9.88 -28.62
N LEU A 108 -10.45 10.43 -27.53
CA LEU A 108 -10.47 9.79 -26.22
C LEU A 108 -11.49 8.64 -26.13
N ASP A 109 -12.50 8.60 -27.01
CA ASP A 109 -13.52 7.55 -27.06
C ASP A 109 -13.13 6.37 -27.96
N ASP A 110 -12.30 6.62 -28.98
CA ASP A 110 -11.82 5.61 -29.93
C ASP A 110 -10.61 4.78 -29.41
N GLY A 111 -10.05 5.10 -28.23
CA GLY A 111 -8.88 4.44 -27.61
C GLY A 111 -9.19 3.63 -26.35
#